data_AF-F8AMB6-F1
#
_entry.id   AF-F8AMB6-F1
#
_cell.length_a   1.000
_cell.length_b   1.000
_cell.length_c   1.000
_cell.angle_alpha   90.00
_cell.angle_beta   90.00
_cell.angle_gamma   90.00
#
_symmetry.space_group_name_H-M   'P 1'
#
loop_
_entity.id
_entity.type
_entity.pdbx_description
1 polymer ?
#
loop_
_entity_poly.entity_id
_entity_poly.type
_entity_poly.pdbx_seq_one_letter_code
_entity_poly.pdbx_strand_id
1 'polypeptide(L)' 'MHYSIIKPIVDEEKLLIDRGSLKTKRKFAFLLEKGDIILVNKTLEVNEEVEVLVDYTYTEKSKRPKESIKIYKIKELIKE' A
#
# COMPACT_ATOMS: atom_id res chain seq x y z
N MET A 1 -18.21 -16.76 -3.83
CA MET A 1 -18.25 -15.43 -3.20
C MET A 1 -18.47 -14.41 -4.31
N HIS A 2 -19.62 -13.73 -4.33
CA HIS A 2 -20.03 -12.77 -5.37
C HIS A 2 -19.87 -11.34 -4.87
N TYR A 3 -18.65 -10.93 -4.56
CA TYR A 3 -18.38 -9.50 -4.38
C TYR A 3 -17.73 -9.00 -5.66
N SER A 4 -18.08 -7.78 -6.07
CA SER A 4 -17.51 -7.11 -7.24
C SER A 4 -16.58 -5.97 -6.84
N ILE A 5 -16.74 -5.46 -5.61
CA ILE A 5 -16.07 -4.28 -5.11
C ILE A 5 -15.43 -4.57 -3.76
N ILE A 6 -14.23 -4.03 -3.57
CA ILE A 6 -13.48 -4.10 -2.32
C ILE A 6 -13.19 -2.67 -1.86
N LYS A 7 -13.63 -2.36 -0.65
CA LYS A 7 -13.40 -1.07 -0.02
C LYS A 7 -12.47 -1.25 1.19
N PRO A 8 -11.18 -0.89 1.06
CA PRO A 8 -10.24 -0.97 2.17
C PRO A 8 -10.49 0.19 3.15
N ILE A 9 -10.65 -0.14 4.43
CA ILE A 9 -10.55 0.82 5.53
C ILE A 9 -9.08 0.91 5.91
N VAL A 10 -8.49 2.10 5.76
CA VAL A 10 -7.05 2.30 5.92
C VAL A 10 -6.72 3.37 6.95
N ASP A 11 -5.55 3.24 7.58
CA ASP A 11 -4.88 4.34 8.27
C ASP A 11 -3.86 5.02 7.34
N GLU A 12 -3.87 6.35 7.27
CA GLU A 12 -2.85 7.12 6.55
C GLU A 12 -1.63 7.33 7.45
N GLU A 13 -0.45 6.98 6.94
CA GLU A 13 0.84 7.30 7.55
C GLU A 13 1.77 7.96 6.52
N LYS A 14 2.71 8.79 6.99
CA LYS A 14 3.75 9.38 6.15
C LYS A 14 5.08 8.71 6.47
N LEU A 15 5.75 8.25 5.42
CA LEU A 15 6.98 7.48 5.56
C LEU A 15 8.12 8.15 4.80
N LEU A 16 9.24 8.34 5.48
CA LEU A 16 10.44 8.96 4.91
C LEU A 16 11.38 7.86 4.42
N ILE A 17 11.69 7.84 3.13
CA ILE A 17 12.54 6.82 2.50
C ILE A 17 13.70 7.43 1.74
N ASP A 18 14.71 6.62 1.48
CA ASP A 18 15.71 6.92 0.46
C ASP A 18 15.02 6.86 -0.92
N ARG A 19 15.17 7.91 -1.75
CA ARG A 19 14.56 7.97 -3.08
C ARG A 19 14.97 6.76 -3.92
N GLY A 20 13.98 6.08 -4.52
CA GLY A 20 14.18 4.87 -5.33
C GLY A 20 14.44 3.59 -4.55
N SER A 21 14.34 3.61 -3.20
CA SER A 21 14.48 2.40 -2.37
C SER A 21 13.17 1.66 -2.09
N LEU A 22 12.05 2.18 -2.61
CA LEU A 22 10.72 1.62 -2.37
C LEU A 22 10.58 0.27 -3.08
N LYS A 23 10.24 -0.79 -2.33
CA LYS A 23 9.94 -2.11 -2.90
C LYS A 23 8.45 -2.39 -2.75
N THR A 24 7.75 -2.46 -3.87
CA THR A 24 6.35 -2.84 -3.95
C THR A 24 6.20 -4.20 -4.62
N LYS A 25 5.06 -4.85 -4.37
CA LYS A 25 4.60 -6.04 -5.08
C LYS A 25 3.17 -5.79 -5.55
N ARG A 26 2.82 -6.31 -6.72
CA ARG A 26 1.43 -6.29 -7.20
C ARG A 26 0.66 -7.46 -6.61
N LYS A 27 -0.53 -7.18 -6.07
CA LYS A 27 -1.54 -8.16 -5.69
C LYS A 27 -2.86 -7.77 -6.36
N PHE A 28 -3.70 -8.75 -6.66
CA PHE A 28 -5.10 -8.45 -6.97
C PHE A 28 -5.82 -7.95 -5.71
N ALA A 29 -6.78 -7.05 -5.88
CA ALA A 29 -7.53 -6.48 -4.77
C ALA A 29 -8.19 -7.56 -3.89
N PHE A 30 -8.66 -8.66 -4.48
CA PHE A 30 -9.26 -9.78 -3.74
C PHE A 30 -8.29 -10.58 -2.87
N LEU A 31 -6.98 -10.44 -3.11
CA LEU A 31 -5.89 -11.02 -2.33
C LEU A 31 -5.31 -10.06 -1.29
N LEU A 32 -5.87 -8.85 -1.17
CA LEU A 32 -5.48 -7.93 -0.10
C LEU A 32 -5.93 -8.46 1.25
N GLU A 33 -5.09 -8.26 2.26
CA GLU A 33 -5.34 -8.72 3.61
C GLU A 33 -5.17 -7.58 4.62
N LYS A 34 -5.75 -7.76 5.81
CA LYS A 34 -5.53 -6.85 6.92
C LYS A 34 -4.04 -6.81 7.26
N GLY A 35 -3.49 -5.59 7.37
CA GLY A 35 -2.07 -5.36 7.62
C GLY A 35 -1.24 -5.10 6.37
N ASP A 36 -1.76 -5.40 5.17
CA ASP A 36 -1.12 -4.95 3.92
C ASP A 36 -1.08 -3.41 3.89
N ILE A 37 -0.01 -2.87 3.30
CA ILE A 37 0.18 -1.44 3.14
C ILE A 37 0.09 -1.11 1.66
N ILE A 38 -0.88 -0.26 1.28
CA ILE A 38 -1.11 0.16 -0.10
C ILE A 38 -0.68 1.61 -0.29
N LEU A 39 -0.35 1.98 -1.53
CA LEU A 39 0.06 3.35 -1.87
C LEU A 39 -1.10 4.23 -2.35
N VAL A 40 -2.28 3.65 -2.53
CA VAL A 40 -3.46 4.33 -3.06
C VAL A 40 -4.66 4.03 -2.17
N ASN A 41 -5.37 5.07 -1.73
CA ASN A 41 -6.63 4.93 -1.01
C ASN A 41 -7.81 5.19 -1.97
N LYS A 42 -8.37 4.12 -2.51
CA LYS A 42 -9.57 4.17 -3.36
C LYS A 42 -10.38 2.89 -3.23
N THR A 43 -11.62 2.93 -3.73
CA THR A 43 -12.42 1.74 -3.96
C THR A 43 -11.79 0.92 -5.10
N LEU A 44 -11.72 -0.39 -4.92
CA LEU A 44 -11.04 -1.30 -5.83
C LEU A 44 -12.03 -2.28 -6.45
N GLU A 45 -11.88 -2.56 -7.73
CA GLU A 45 -12.53 -3.71 -8.35
C GLU A 45 -11.81 -4.99 -7.94
N VAL A 46 -12.53 -6.11 -7.83
CA VAL A 46 -11.96 -7.39 -7.38
C VAL A 46 -10.71 -7.79 -8.14
N ASN A 47 -10.72 -7.63 -9.47
CA ASN A 47 -9.62 -8.02 -10.36
C ASN A 47 -8.60 -6.90 -10.59
N GLU A 48 -8.72 -5.77 -9.89
CA GLU A 48 -7.77 -4.68 -10.02
C GLU A 48 -6.43 -5.04 -9.38
N GLU A 49 -5.32 -4.70 -10.04
CA GLU A 49 -3.99 -4.83 -9.48
C GLU A 49 -3.67 -3.64 -8.57
N VAL A 50 -3.23 -3.94 -7.35
CA VAL A 50 -2.85 -2.97 -6.33
C VAL A 50 -1.42 -3.17 -5.93
N GLU A 51 -0.67 -2.08 -5.85
CA GLU A 51 0.69 -2.08 -5.33
C GLU A 51 0.68 -2.08 -3.80
N VAL A 52 1.25 -3.15 -3.25
CA VAL A 52 1.44 -3.35 -1.83
C VAL A 52 2.91 -3.11 -1.50
N LEU A 53 3.18 -2.26 -0.52
CA LEU A 53 4.51 -2.02 0.02
C LEU A 53 5.01 -3.30 0.72
N VAL A 54 6.19 -3.76 0.31
CA VAL A 54 6.86 -4.93 0.90
C VAL A 54 7.97 -4.49 1.84
N ASP A 55 8.78 -3.52 1.40
CA ASP A 55 9.98 -3.10 2.10
C ASP A 55 10.42 -1.72 1.59
N TYR A 56 11.21 -1.02 2.38
CA TYR A 56 11.82 0.25 2.03
C TYR A 56 13.14 0.44 2.77
N THR A 57 14.01 1.29 2.26
CA THR A 57 15.26 1.63 2.96
C THR A 57 15.22 3.08 3.41
N TYR A 58 15.56 3.29 4.68
CA TYR A 58 15.80 4.62 5.22
C TYR A 58 17.17 4.65 5.88
N THR A 59 18.05 5.53 5.39
CA THR A 59 19.39 5.67 5.92
C THR A 59 19.68 7.11 6.31
N GLU A 60 19.70 7.43 7.61
CA GLU A 60 19.91 8.82 8.10
C GLU A 60 21.20 9.46 7.56
N LYS A 61 22.29 8.69 7.45
CA LYS A 61 23.62 9.19 7.04
C LYS A 61 23.93 9.05 5.54
N SER A 62 22.95 8.65 4.73
CA SER A 62 23.18 8.45 3.29
C SER A 62 23.08 9.76 2.51
N LYS A 63 24.00 9.96 1.55
CA LYS A 63 23.96 11.07 0.57
C LYS A 63 22.77 10.97 -0.39
N ARG A 64 22.00 9.87 -0.36
CA ARG A 64 20.82 9.70 -1.22
C ARG A 64 19.72 10.69 -0.82
N PRO A 65 19.09 11.36 -1.79
CA PRO A 65 17.97 12.25 -1.53
C PRO A 65 16.84 11.48 -0.84
N LYS A 66 16.16 12.15 0.10
CA LYS A 66 15.01 11.58 0.81
C LYS A 66 13.72 11.99 0.13
N GLU A 67 12.74 11.12 0.21
CA GLU A 67 11.38 11.40 -0.25
C GLU A 67 10.39 10.99 0.84
N SER A 68 9.36 11.81 1.05
CA SER A 68 8.24 11.48 1.93
C SER A 68 7.10 10.93 1.09
N ILE A 69 6.72 9.68 1.33
CA ILE A 69 5.59 9.04 0.66
C ILE A 69 4.42 8.90 1.63
N LYS A 70 3.19 8.93 1.10
CA LYS A 70 2.01 8.55 1.84
C LYS A 70 1.75 7.07 1.68
N ILE A 71 1.50 6.39 2.78
CA ILE A 71 1.16 4.96 2.80
C ILE A 71 -0.16 4.76 3.53
N TYR A 72 -0.87 3.70 3.17
CA TYR A 72 -2.19 3.40 3.70
C TYR A 72 -2.21 1.97 4.22
N LYS A 73 -2.27 1.78 5.54
CA LYS A 73 -2.29 0.46 6.15
C LYS A 73 -3.72 -0.05 6.26
N ILE A 74 -4.01 -1.21 5.68
CA ILE A 74 -5.34 -1.82 5.70
C ILE A 74 -5.68 -2.32 7.10
N LYS A 75 -6.70 -1.71 7.72
CA LYS A 75 -7.30 -2.16 8.98
C LYS A 75 -8.37 -3.22 8.76
N GLU A 76 -9.18 -3.04 7.74
CA GLU A 76 -10.31 -3.89 7.41
C GLU A 76 -10.67 -3.77 5.93
N LEU A 77 -11.32 -4.79 5.38
CA LEU A 77 -11.75 -4.84 3.98
C LEU A 77 -13.26 -5.13 3.94
N ILE A 78 -14.03 -4.15 3.47
CA ILE A 78 -15.45 -4.35 3.19
C ILE A 78 -15.56 -4.91 1.77
N LYS A 79 -16.31 -6.00 1.61
CA LYS A 79 -16.52 -6.69 0.33
C LYS A 79 -18.00 -6.62 -0.01
N GLU A 80 -18.33 -5.98 -1.14
CA GLU A 80 -19.70 -5.74 -1.63
C GLU A 80 -19.91 -6.35 -3.02
#